data_AF-F4Q8Z4-F1
#
_entry.id   AF-F4Q8Z4-F1
#
_cell.length_a   1.000
_cell.length_b   1.000
_cell.length_c   1.000
_cell.angle_alpha   90.00
_cell.angle_beta   90.00
_cell.angle_gamma   90.00
#
_symmetry.space_group_name_H-M   'P 1'
#
loop_
_entity.id
_entity.type
_entity.pdbx_description
1 polymer ?
#
loop_
_entity_poly.entity_id
_entity_poly.type
_entity_poly.pdbx_seq_one_letter_code
_entity_poly.pdbx_strand_id
1 'polypeptide(L)'
;MDTLLFYGFFDFYCKFDFTNRLICIRLGKPTSYSLVSKSYKDNNNQSLIRIEDPFDTSANPGASVKLSSSFKIIIFEFMSMQSKLLQLSNKKDIIYHQEFDHLFSKSLKLNQLYKKSK
;
A
#
# COMPACT_ATOMS: atom_id res chain seq x y z
N MET A 1 2.36 21.34 1.89
CA MET A 1 3.44 20.36 1.61
C MET A 1 2.93 18.93 1.71
N ASP A 2 2.13 18.61 2.73
CA ASP A 2 1.76 17.23 3.09
C ASP A 2 1.01 16.46 1.99
N THR A 3 0.11 17.12 1.25
CA THR A 3 -0.65 16.46 0.16
C THR A 3 0.22 15.95 -0.98
N LEU A 4 1.35 16.60 -1.27
CA LEU A 4 2.27 16.12 -2.32
C LEU A 4 2.99 14.83 -1.90
N LEU A 5 3.38 14.74 -0.63
CA LEU A 5 4.00 13.53 -0.07
C LEU A 5 2.99 12.39 0.03
N PHE A 6 1.78 12.67 0.52
CA PHE A 6 0.71 11.67 0.56
C PHE A 6 0.34 11.21 -0.84
N TYR A 7 0.14 12.13 -1.80
CA TYR A 7 -0.16 11.77 -3.18
C TYR A 7 0.96 10.90 -3.76
N GLY A 8 2.22 11.31 -3.60
CA GLY A 8 3.37 10.54 -4.07
C GLY A 8 3.44 9.14 -3.46
N PHE A 9 3.13 8.99 -2.16
CA PHE A 9 3.06 7.70 -1.49
C PHE A 9 2.01 6.79 -2.13
N PHE A 10 0.76 7.25 -2.26
CA PHE A 10 -0.31 6.42 -2.84
C PHE A 10 -0.10 6.18 -4.33
N ASP A 11 0.37 7.16 -5.08
CA ASP A 11 0.70 7.02 -6.51
C ASP A 11 1.76 5.95 -6.75
N PHE A 12 2.82 5.96 -5.93
CA PHE A 12 3.87 4.95 -5.97
C PHE A 12 3.32 3.55 -5.77
N TYR A 13 2.54 3.32 -4.71
CA TYR A 13 2.01 1.98 -4.42
C TYR A 13 0.88 1.54 -5.37
N CYS A 14 0.14 2.47 -5.97
CA CYS A 14 -0.82 2.13 -7.03
C CYS A 14 -0.12 1.60 -8.29
N LYS A 15 1.11 2.02 -8.55
CA LYS A 15 1.91 1.61 -9.72
C LYS A 15 2.94 0.52 -9.40
N PHE A 16 3.08 0.14 -8.13
CA PHE A 16 4.08 -0.81 -7.68
C PHE A 16 3.76 -2.24 -8.18
N ASP A 17 4.76 -2.91 -8.75
CA ASP A 17 4.64 -4.31 -9.16
C ASP A 17 4.82 -5.25 -7.96
N PHE A 18 3.73 -5.52 -7.24
CA PHE A 18 3.71 -6.47 -6.10
C PHE A 18 4.01 -7.92 -6.50
N THR A 19 3.91 -8.25 -7.79
CA THR A 19 4.14 -9.62 -8.28
C THR A 19 5.62 -9.94 -8.30
N ASN A 20 6.41 -9.08 -8.95
CA ASN A 20 7.83 -9.34 -9.23
C ASN A 20 8.80 -8.50 -8.40
N ARG A 21 8.31 -7.53 -7.62
CA ARG A 21 9.16 -6.69 -6.77
C ARG A 21 8.82 -6.84 -5.30
N LEU A 22 9.82 -6.52 -4.48
CA LEU A 22 9.65 -6.31 -3.04
C LEU A 22 10.15 -4.92 -2.65
N ILE A 23 9.68 -4.47 -1.50
CA ILE A 23 10.15 -3.24 -0.86
C ILE A 23 11.35 -3.61 0.01
N CYS A 24 12.55 -3.17 -0.38
CA CYS A 24 13.76 -3.37 0.41
C CYS A 24 14.12 -2.05 1.11
N ILE A 25 13.92 -2.00 2.43
CA ILE A 25 14.16 -0.79 3.23
C ILE A 25 15.65 -0.45 3.26
N ARG A 26 16.51 -1.47 3.41
CA ARG A 26 17.97 -1.32 3.47
C ARG A 26 18.57 -0.66 2.21
N LEU A 27 18.00 -0.94 1.04
CA LEU A 27 18.42 -0.34 -0.23
C LEU A 27 17.65 0.94 -0.59
N GLY A 28 16.61 1.28 0.17
CA GLY A 28 15.76 2.45 -0.09
C GLY A 28 15.03 2.41 -1.44
N LYS A 29 14.87 1.23 -2.05
CA LYS A 29 14.29 1.09 -3.40
C LYS A 29 13.61 -0.26 -3.64
N PRO A 30 12.67 -0.35 -4.61
CA PRO A 30 12.15 -1.61 -5.09
C PRO A 30 13.27 -2.52 -5.60
N THR A 31 13.22 -3.78 -5.20
CA THR A 31 14.18 -4.81 -5.64
C THR A 31 13.45 -5.94 -6.33
N SER A 32 14.07 -6.54 -7.33
CA SER A 32 13.51 -7.70 -8.01
C SER A 32 13.44 -8.90 -7.06
N TYR A 33 12.26 -9.52 -6.97
CA TYR A 33 12.08 -10.75 -6.19
C TYR A 33 12.93 -11.90 -6.74
N SER A 34 13.33 -11.86 -8.01
CA SER A 34 14.26 -12.85 -8.57
C SER A 34 15.66 -12.81 -7.94
N LEU A 35 16.07 -11.67 -7.37
CA LEU A 35 17.42 -11.44 -6.85
C LEU A 35 17.57 -11.68 -5.34
N VAL A 36 16.47 -11.95 -4.62
CA VAL A 36 16.54 -12.21 -3.17
C VAL A 36 17.16 -13.58 -2.87
N SER A 37 17.62 -13.73 -1.63
CA SER A 37 18.20 -14.96 -1.11
C SER A 37 17.23 -16.14 -1.25
N LYS A 38 17.78 -17.35 -1.34
CA LYS A 38 16.98 -18.58 -1.38
C LYS A 38 16.08 -18.72 -0.14
N SER A 39 16.62 -18.43 1.05
CA SER A 39 15.86 -18.48 2.31
C SER A 39 14.64 -17.54 2.31
N TYR A 40 14.79 -16.32 1.79
CA TYR A 40 13.66 -15.41 1.67
C TYR A 40 12.60 -15.96 0.71
N LYS A 41 13.01 -16.54 -0.44
CA LYS A 41 12.05 -17.12 -1.39
C LYS A 41 11.28 -18.29 -0.80
N ASP A 42 11.97 -19.19 -0.12
CA ASP A 42 11.37 -20.39 0.48
C ASP A 42 10.31 -20.01 1.53
N ASN A 43 10.56 -18.94 2.30
CA ASN A 43 9.63 -18.46 3.33
C ASN A 43 8.47 -17.60 2.79
N ASN A 44 8.61 -16.97 1.62
CA ASN A 44 7.73 -15.87 1.17
C ASN A 44 7.16 -16.03 -0.25
N ASN A 45 7.23 -17.24 -0.83
CA ASN A 45 6.76 -17.51 -2.19
C ASN A 45 5.27 -17.18 -2.41
N GLN A 46 4.43 -17.45 -1.42
CA GLN A 46 2.98 -17.22 -1.45
C GLN A 46 2.56 -15.83 -0.97
N SER A 47 3.50 -14.99 -0.52
CA SER A 47 3.17 -13.66 -0.02
C SER A 47 2.71 -12.73 -1.15
N LEU A 48 1.56 -12.08 -0.95
CA LEU A 48 1.00 -11.09 -1.88
C LEU A 48 1.66 -9.72 -1.74
N ILE A 49 2.18 -9.42 -0.55
CA ILE A 49 2.98 -8.23 -0.27
C ILE A 49 4.32 -8.70 0.28
N ARG A 50 5.40 -8.17 -0.29
CA ARG A 50 6.78 -8.51 0.08
C ARG A 50 7.51 -7.25 0.51
N ILE A 51 7.84 -7.19 1.78
CA ILE A 51 8.66 -6.16 2.40
C ILE A 51 9.81 -6.90 3.07
N GLU A 52 11.05 -6.59 2.74
CA GLU A 52 12.19 -7.20 3.42
C GLU A 52 12.42 -6.47 4.75
N ASP A 53 12.48 -7.23 5.83
CA ASP A 53 12.88 -6.68 7.13
C ASP A 53 14.34 -6.17 7.05
N PRO A 54 14.63 -4.95 7.53
CA PRO A 54 15.95 -4.38 7.38
C PRO A 54 17.02 -5.14 8.15
N PHE A 55 16.69 -5.90 9.20
CA PHE A 55 17.65 -6.64 10.04
C PHE A 55 17.62 -8.14 9.78
N ASP A 56 16.45 -8.73 9.54
CA ASP A 56 16.27 -10.13 9.16
C ASP A 56 15.89 -10.26 7.68
N THR A 57 16.89 -10.45 6.81
CA THR A 57 16.68 -10.56 5.36
C THR A 57 15.92 -11.82 4.93
N SER A 58 15.47 -12.67 5.86
CA SER A 58 14.58 -13.80 5.58
C SER A 58 13.12 -13.53 5.96
N ALA A 59 12.87 -12.49 6.77
CA ALA A 59 11.56 -12.12 7.25
C ALA A 59 10.83 -11.16 6.31
N ASN A 60 9.51 -11.30 6.26
CA ASN A 60 8.62 -10.42 5.53
C ASN A 60 7.50 -9.89 6.43
N PRO A 61 7.59 -8.65 6.92
CA PRO A 61 6.53 -8.04 7.74
C PRO A 61 5.18 -7.96 7.02
N GLY A 62 5.16 -7.99 5.67
CA GLY A 62 3.95 -8.04 4.86
C GLY A 62 3.29 -9.43 4.75
N ALA A 63 3.91 -10.48 5.29
CA ALA A 63 3.46 -11.87 5.13
C ALA A 63 2.10 -12.18 5.79
N SER A 64 1.61 -11.31 6.68
CA SER A 64 0.28 -11.43 7.30
C SER A 64 -0.86 -11.25 6.29
N VAL A 65 -0.62 -10.60 5.15
CA VAL A 65 -1.60 -10.43 4.06
C VAL A 65 -1.65 -11.70 3.20
N LYS A 66 -2.31 -12.73 3.73
CA LYS A 66 -2.43 -14.05 3.08
C LYS A 66 -3.61 -14.15 2.11
N LEU A 67 -4.69 -13.42 2.39
CA LEU A 67 -5.94 -13.52 1.62
C LEU A 67 -5.93 -12.57 0.43
N SER A 68 -6.28 -13.09 -0.75
CA SER A 68 -6.45 -12.29 -1.96
C SER A 68 -7.48 -11.16 -1.78
N SER A 69 -8.54 -11.41 -0.99
CA SER A 69 -9.54 -10.38 -0.65
C SER A 69 -8.93 -9.23 0.14
N SER A 70 -8.13 -9.50 1.17
CA SER A 70 -7.44 -8.47 1.96
C SER A 70 -6.48 -7.66 1.09
N PHE A 71 -5.71 -8.33 0.23
CA PHE A 71 -4.83 -7.65 -0.73
C PHE A 71 -5.62 -6.73 -1.67
N LYS A 72 -6.72 -7.21 -2.27
CA LYS A 72 -7.58 -6.39 -3.14
C LYS A 72 -8.16 -5.17 -2.42
N ILE A 73 -8.55 -5.31 -1.15
CA ILE A 73 -9.05 -4.19 -0.33
C ILE A 73 -7.93 -3.15 -0.13
N ILE A 74 -6.71 -3.57 0.19
CA ILE A 74 -5.56 -2.65 0.35
C ILE A 74 -5.32 -1.87 -0.94
N ILE A 75 -5.25 -2.55 -2.08
CA ILE A 75 -5.04 -1.89 -3.38
C ILE A 75 -6.18 -0.94 -3.72
N PHE A 76 -7.43 -1.34 -3.46
CA PHE A 76 -8.59 -0.47 -3.65
C PHE A 76 -8.51 0.80 -2.81
N GLU A 77 -8.14 0.70 -1.54
CA GLU A 77 -8.01 1.86 -0.64
C GLU A 77 -6.86 2.78 -1.09
N PHE A 78 -5.73 2.23 -1.58
CA PHE A 78 -4.66 3.04 -2.17
C PHE A 78 -5.15 3.85 -3.38
N MET A 79 -5.86 3.19 -4.32
CA MET A 79 -6.42 3.87 -5.49
C MET A 79 -7.48 4.91 -5.10
N SER A 80 -8.31 4.60 -4.11
CA SER A 80 -9.32 5.54 -3.61
C SER A 80 -8.66 6.78 -3.01
N MET A 81 -7.61 6.60 -2.21
CA MET A 81 -6.91 7.71 -1.58
C MET A 81 -6.13 8.56 -2.59
N GLN A 82 -5.44 7.94 -3.55
CA GLN A 82 -4.77 8.63 -4.65
C GLN A 82 -5.77 9.52 -5.42
N SER A 83 -6.96 8.99 -5.76
CA SER A 83 -8.01 9.72 -6.46
C SER A 83 -8.54 10.91 -5.65
N LYS A 84 -8.79 10.73 -4.34
CA LYS A 84 -9.22 11.82 -3.45
C LYS A 84 -8.17 12.93 -3.36
N LEU A 85 -6.89 12.58 -3.18
CA LEU A 85 -5.79 13.55 -3.10
C LEU A 85 -5.62 14.33 -4.42
N LEU A 86 -5.80 13.67 -5.57
CA LEU A 86 -5.78 14.33 -6.88
C LEU A 86 -6.97 15.30 -7.06
N GLN A 87 -8.14 14.99 -6.51
CA GLN A 87 -9.27 15.92 -6.55
C GLN A 87 -9.03 17.13 -5.64
N LEU A 88 -8.42 16.92 -4.48
CA LEU A 88 -8.09 17.98 -3.53
C LEU A 88 -7.06 18.97 -4.08
N SER A 89 -6.08 18.51 -4.87
CA SER A 89 -5.05 19.41 -5.44
C SER A 89 -5.61 20.48 -6.37
N ASN A 90 -6.85 20.33 -6.84
CA ASN A 90 -7.52 21.28 -7.74
C ASN A 90 -8.48 22.25 -7.01
N LYS A 91 -8.55 22.22 -5.67
CA LYS A 91 -9.51 23.00 -4.88
C LYS A 91 -8.89 24.25 -4.27
N LYS A 92 -9.74 25.23 -3.94
CA LYS A 92 -9.37 26.45 -3.20
C LYS A 92 -9.03 26.10 -1.74
N ASP A 93 -8.09 26.85 -1.15
CA ASP A 93 -7.48 26.56 0.16
C ASP A 93 -8.46 26.25 1.32
N ILE A 94 -9.56 26.99 1.45
CA ILE A 94 -10.52 26.78 2.55
C ILE A 94 -11.25 25.42 2.43
N ILE A 95 -11.70 25.07 1.22
CA ILE A 95 -12.40 23.81 0.94
C ILE A 95 -11.41 22.64 1.04
N TYR A 96 -10.16 22.89 0.60
CA TYR A 96 -9.07 21.94 0.70
C TYR A 96 -8.80 21.50 2.14
N HIS A 97 -8.69 22.43 3.11
CA HIS A 97 -8.41 22.08 4.50
C HIS A 97 -9.52 21.24 5.14
N GLN A 98 -10.78 21.63 4.96
CA GLN A 98 -11.93 20.89 5.50
C GLN A 98 -12.02 19.46 4.95
N GLU A 99 -11.86 19.29 3.63
CA GLU A 99 -11.95 17.96 3.03
C GLU A 99 -10.70 17.10 3.29
N PHE A 100 -9.52 17.71 3.45
CA PHE A 100 -8.31 16.99 3.84
C PHE A 100 -8.47 16.33 5.21
N ASP A 101 -9.02 17.06 6.19
CA ASP A 101 -9.29 16.52 7.54
C ASP A 101 -10.29 15.35 7.49
N HIS A 102 -11.17 15.31 6.49
CA HIS A 102 -12.13 14.24 6.27
C HIS A 102 -11.58 13.04 5.48
N LEU A 103 -10.37 13.10 4.91
CA LEU A 103 -9.78 11.98 4.13
C LEU A 103 -9.74 10.67 4.91
N PHE A 104 -9.39 10.76 6.20
CA PHE A 104 -9.22 9.63 7.11
C PHE A 104 -10.44 9.37 7.98
N SER A 105 -11.55 10.08 7.73
CA SER A 105 -12.82 9.75 8.36
C SER A 105 -13.23 8.32 8.00
N LYS A 106 -13.86 7.62 8.95
CA LYS A 106 -14.10 6.17 8.91
C LYS A 106 -14.70 5.73 7.55
N SER A 107 -13.99 4.89 6.81
CA SER A 107 -14.48 4.34 5.53
C SER A 107 -15.72 3.48 5.76
N LEU A 108 -16.89 3.99 5.36
CA LEU A 108 -18.17 3.27 5.42
C LEU A 108 -18.18 2.02 4.51
N LYS A 109 -17.38 2.02 3.43
CA LYS A 109 -17.31 0.92 2.46
C LYS A 109 -16.59 -0.32 3.00
N LEU A 110 -15.55 -0.15 3.83
CA LEU A 110 -14.82 -1.28 4.43
C LEU A 110 -15.74 -2.14 5.32
N ASN A 111 -16.62 -1.49 6.09
CA ASN A 111 -17.60 -2.16 6.93
C ASN A 111 -18.65 -2.94 6.12
N GLN A 112 -18.97 -2.48 4.91
CA GLN A 112 -19.92 -3.16 4.03
C GLN A 112 -19.27 -4.36 3.31
N LEU A 113 -18.01 -4.22 2.86
CA LEU A 113 -17.27 -5.31 2.23
C LEU A 113 -16.94 -6.44 3.22
N TYR A 114 -16.56 -6.09 4.45
CA TYR A 114 -16.32 -7.05 5.53
C TYR A 114 -17.58 -7.84 5.89
N LYS A 115 -18.75 -7.18 5.89
CA LYS A 115 -20.05 -7.84 6.14
C LYS A 115 -20.49 -8.79 5.01
N LYS A 116 -20.01 -8.59 3.78
CA LYS A 116 -20.34 -9.44 2.63
C LYS A 116 -19.39 -10.63 2.44
N SER A 117 -18.24 -10.66 3.13
CA SER A 117 -17.26 -11.76 3.04
C SER A 117 -17.31 -12.74 4.21
N LYS A 118 -18.32 -12.62 5.08
CA LYS A 118 -18.71 -13.64 6.08
C LYS A 118 -19.92 -14.38 5.54
#